data_AF-A0A6G2Q958-F1
#
_entry.id   AF-A0A6G2Q958-F1
#
_cell.length_a   1.000
_cell.length_b   1.000
_cell.length_c   1.000
_cell.angle_alpha   90.00
_cell.angle_beta   90.00
_cell.angle_gamma   90.00
#
_symmetry.space_group_name_H-M   'P 1'
#
loop_
_entity.id
_entity.type
_entity.pdbx_description
1 polymer ?
#
loop_
_entity_poly.entity_id
_entity_poly.type
_entity_poly.pdbx_seq_one_letter_code
_entity_poly.pdbx_strand_id
1 'polypeptide(L)'
;MSAVAAIGLVLGALIALPGVSQAAGSLPCDIYGAAGTPCVAAHSTTRALLSSYNGPLYQVTRASDGARADIGLLSAGGYANAAQQDTFCQNTTCRITKVYDQTSRHNDLTPGPAGTSGMGADRGADASEIAVTAGGHKVYGIWISPGVGYRYTGVASGVAVDGQPEGAYMVASGTHVGSDCCFDY
;
A
#
# COMPACT_ATOMS: atom_id res chain seq x y z
N MET A 1 -9.12 54.77 -40.40
CA MET A 1 -8.85 54.21 -39.07
C MET A 1 -9.09 52.70 -39.15
N SER A 2 -8.23 51.97 -39.84
CA SER A 2 -8.41 50.53 -40.11
C SER A 2 -7.04 49.86 -40.22
N ALA A 3 -6.33 49.73 -39.09
CA ALA A 3 -5.07 48.99 -39.02
C ALA A 3 -4.69 48.55 -37.59
N VAL A 4 -5.66 48.45 -36.68
CA VAL A 4 -5.40 48.06 -35.27
C VAL A 4 -6.46 47.06 -34.81
N ALA A 5 -6.57 45.93 -35.51
CA ALA A 5 -7.44 44.83 -35.07
C ALA A 5 -6.95 43.43 -35.47
N ALA A 6 -5.78 43.30 -36.10
CA ALA A 6 -5.31 42.04 -36.68
C ALA A 6 -4.00 41.48 -36.06
N ILE A 7 -3.46 42.11 -35.01
CA ILE A 7 -2.17 41.70 -34.40
C ILE A 7 -2.36 41.18 -32.95
N GLY A 8 -3.58 41.22 -32.41
CA GLY A 8 -3.87 40.77 -31.04
C GLY A 8 -4.21 39.28 -30.88
N LEU A 9 -4.33 38.52 -31.97
CA LEU A 9 -4.85 37.14 -31.93
C LEU A 9 -3.85 36.05 -32.35
N VAL A 10 -2.56 36.37 -32.47
CA VAL A 10 -1.52 35.39 -32.85
C VAL A 10 -0.46 35.19 -31.75
N LEU A 11 -0.39 36.08 -30.75
CA LEU A 11 0.56 35.96 -29.62
C LEU A 11 0.01 35.22 -28.38
N GLY A 12 -1.23 34.73 -28.41
CA GLY A 12 -1.83 34.02 -27.28
C GLY A 12 -1.68 32.49 -27.30
N ALA A 13 -1.18 31.92 -28.41
CA ALA A 13 -1.25 30.48 -28.66
C ALA A 13 0.06 29.69 -28.42
N LEU A 14 1.12 30.33 -27.92
CA LEU A 14 2.49 29.75 -27.91
C LEU A 14 3.08 29.48 -26.51
N ILE A 15 2.29 29.45 -25.43
CA ILE A 15 2.78 29.08 -24.08
C ILE A 15 2.00 27.91 -23.45
N ALA A 16 1.31 27.11 -24.26
CA ALA A 16 0.90 25.78 -23.83
C ALA A 16 2.08 24.82 -24.11
N LEU A 17 3.05 24.79 -23.18
CA LEU A 17 3.94 23.64 -23.10
C LEU A 17 3.04 22.40 -23.03
N PRO A 18 3.21 21.38 -23.89
CA PRO A 18 2.52 20.13 -23.67
C PRO A 18 2.95 19.65 -22.28
N GLY A 19 2.03 19.73 -21.32
CA GLY A 19 2.22 19.05 -20.05
C GLY A 19 2.54 17.62 -20.42
N VAL A 20 3.68 17.11 -19.96
CA VAL A 20 3.98 15.69 -20.11
C VAL A 20 2.82 14.96 -19.45
N SER A 21 1.92 14.39 -20.25
CA SER A 21 0.97 13.41 -19.75
C SER A 21 1.80 12.22 -19.33
N GLN A 22 2.21 12.20 -18.06
CA GLN A 22 2.62 10.97 -17.41
C GLN A 22 1.38 10.09 -17.41
N ALA A 23 1.24 9.25 -18.45
CA ALA A 23 0.35 8.11 -18.33
C ALA A 23 0.74 7.42 -17.03
N ALA A 24 -0.20 7.30 -16.09
CA ALA A 24 0.03 6.53 -14.88
C ALA A 24 0.51 5.15 -15.33
N GLY A 25 1.78 4.83 -15.04
CA GLY A 25 2.36 3.57 -15.48
C GLY A 25 1.57 2.40 -14.89
N SER A 26 1.49 1.30 -15.64
CA SER A 26 0.90 0.07 -15.11
C SER A 26 1.61 -0.33 -13.82
N LEU A 27 0.84 -0.59 -12.77
CA LEU A 27 1.33 -1.10 -11.50
C LEU A 27 1.29 -2.64 -11.48
N PRO A 28 1.89 -3.31 -10.48
CA PRO A 28 2.06 -4.76 -10.51
C PRO A 28 0.78 -5.55 -10.83
N CYS A 29 -0.35 -5.23 -10.21
CA CYS A 29 -1.59 -5.96 -10.45
C CYS A 29 -2.25 -5.61 -11.80
N ASP A 30 -1.96 -4.44 -12.37
CA ASP A 30 -2.35 -4.12 -13.75
C ASP A 30 -1.56 -4.99 -14.75
N ILE A 31 -0.25 -5.18 -14.50
CA ILE A 31 0.63 -6.01 -15.33
C ILE A 31 0.18 -7.49 -15.26
N TYR A 32 -0.05 -8.00 -14.05
CA TYR A 32 -0.58 -9.35 -13.83
C TYR A 32 -1.94 -9.55 -14.50
N GLY A 33 -2.84 -8.57 -14.39
CA GLY A 33 -4.15 -8.59 -15.05
C GLY A 33 -4.03 -8.63 -16.58
N ALA A 34 -3.18 -7.78 -17.16
CA ALA A 34 -2.94 -7.74 -18.60
C ALA A 34 -2.31 -9.05 -19.15
N ALA A 35 -1.57 -9.77 -18.31
CA ALA A 35 -0.98 -11.07 -18.65
C ALA A 35 -1.94 -12.27 -18.46
N GLY A 36 -3.17 -12.05 -18.01
CA GLY A 36 -4.15 -13.12 -17.78
C GLY A 36 -4.01 -13.87 -16.46
N THR A 37 -3.20 -13.36 -15.52
CA THR A 37 -3.01 -13.93 -14.18
C THR A 37 -3.32 -12.86 -13.11
N PRO A 38 -4.57 -12.38 -13.01
CA PRO A 38 -4.92 -11.21 -12.19
C PRO A 38 -4.68 -11.45 -10.70
N CYS A 39 -4.30 -10.39 -9.98
CA CYS A 39 -4.21 -10.43 -8.53
C CYS A 39 -5.56 -10.78 -7.89
N VAL A 40 -5.53 -11.70 -6.93
CA VAL A 40 -6.67 -12.03 -6.06
C VAL A 40 -6.49 -11.51 -4.63
N ALA A 41 -5.29 -11.04 -4.31
CA ALA A 41 -4.96 -10.27 -3.12
C ALA A 41 -3.78 -9.34 -3.43
N ALA A 42 -3.79 -8.13 -2.90
CA ALA A 42 -2.77 -7.12 -3.16
C ALA A 42 -2.53 -6.25 -1.92
N HIS A 43 -1.45 -6.54 -1.18
CA HIS A 43 -1.14 -5.89 0.10
C HIS A 43 0.10 -5.02 0.01
N SER A 44 0.04 -3.79 0.52
CA SER A 44 1.19 -2.89 0.61
C SER A 44 0.90 -1.74 1.55
N THR A 45 1.83 -1.42 2.46
CA THR A 45 1.79 -0.20 3.28
C THR A 45 2.51 0.97 2.63
N THR A 46 3.19 0.75 1.51
CA THR A 46 4.10 1.73 0.92
C THR A 46 3.53 2.44 -0.30
N ARG A 47 2.76 1.72 -1.13
CA ARG A 47 2.19 2.27 -2.37
C ARG A 47 1.02 1.45 -2.87
N ALA A 48 0.26 2.03 -3.79
CA ALA A 48 -0.72 1.31 -4.59
C ALA A 48 -0.05 0.22 -5.46
N LEU A 49 -0.79 -0.85 -5.72
CA LEU A 49 -0.44 -1.98 -6.57
C LEU A 49 -1.34 -2.05 -7.83
N LEU A 50 -2.41 -1.26 -7.88
CA LEU A 50 -3.22 -0.98 -9.08
C LEU A 50 -3.20 0.52 -9.36
N SER A 51 -3.02 0.92 -10.62
CA SER A 51 -2.91 2.33 -11.02
C SER A 51 -4.17 3.15 -10.71
N SER A 52 -5.35 2.51 -10.71
CA SER A 52 -6.62 3.14 -10.39
C SER A 52 -6.97 3.13 -8.88
N TYR A 53 -6.17 2.47 -8.05
CA TYR A 53 -6.47 2.34 -6.63
C TYR A 53 -6.36 3.70 -5.92
N ASN A 54 -7.44 4.08 -5.22
CA ASN A 54 -7.50 5.33 -4.45
C ASN A 54 -8.03 5.09 -3.02
N GLY A 55 -7.96 3.85 -2.55
CA GLY A 55 -8.42 3.44 -1.23
C GLY A 55 -7.33 3.53 -0.16
N PRO A 56 -7.66 3.15 1.09
CA PRO A 56 -6.70 3.08 2.18
C PRO A 56 -5.75 1.90 2.03
N LEU A 57 -4.45 2.11 2.26
CA LEU A 57 -3.44 1.05 2.20
C LEU A 57 -3.40 0.20 3.47
N TYR A 58 -3.53 0.84 4.63
CA TYR A 58 -3.50 0.18 5.93
C TYR A 58 -4.21 1.02 6.99
N GLN A 59 -4.53 0.38 8.12
CA GLN A 59 -5.11 1.04 9.29
C GLN A 59 -4.10 1.04 10.43
N VAL A 60 -3.96 2.19 11.09
CA VAL A 60 -3.23 2.31 12.35
C VAL A 60 -4.18 2.47 13.53
N THR A 61 -3.83 1.86 14.66
CA THR A 61 -4.49 2.09 15.96
C THR A 61 -3.51 2.78 16.90
N ARG A 62 -3.95 3.90 17.48
CA ARG A 62 -3.17 4.76 18.36
C ARG A 62 -3.20 4.23 19.80
N ALA A 63 -2.03 4.13 20.43
CA ALA A 63 -1.90 3.52 21.75
C ALA A 63 -2.51 4.36 22.88
N SER A 64 -2.52 5.69 22.75
CA SER A 64 -2.96 6.60 23.81
C SER A 64 -4.47 6.56 24.09
N ASP A 65 -5.27 6.25 23.07
CA ASP A 65 -6.74 6.35 23.15
C ASP A 65 -7.49 5.29 22.35
N GLY A 66 -6.78 4.37 21.67
CA GLY A 66 -7.39 3.33 20.85
C GLY A 66 -8.06 3.83 19.57
N ALA A 67 -7.89 5.12 19.23
CA ALA A 67 -8.42 5.67 17.99
C ALA A 67 -7.78 5.00 16.77
N ARG A 68 -8.53 4.95 15.66
CA ARG A 68 -8.08 4.32 14.41
C ARG A 68 -8.06 5.33 13.28
N ALA A 69 -7.08 5.21 12.38
CA ALA A 69 -7.04 5.96 11.14
C ALA A 69 -6.60 5.06 9.99
N ASP A 70 -7.27 5.20 8.86
CA ASP A 70 -6.88 4.56 7.61
C ASP A 70 -5.92 5.48 6.86
N ILE A 71 -4.74 4.97 6.55
CA ILE A 71 -3.70 5.71 5.83
C ILE A 71 -3.87 5.49 4.34
N GLY A 72 -4.17 6.56 3.63
CA GLY A 72 -4.41 6.57 2.19
C GLY A 72 -3.15 6.86 1.38
N LEU A 73 -3.39 7.27 0.14
CA LEU A 73 -2.36 7.63 -0.83
C LEU A 73 -2.21 9.14 -0.97
N LEU A 74 -1.07 9.59 -1.47
CA LEU A 74 -0.88 10.99 -1.90
C LEU A 74 -1.73 11.33 -3.15
N SER A 75 -1.95 10.35 -4.02
CA SER A 75 -2.82 10.40 -5.19
C SER A 75 -3.19 8.97 -5.59
N ALA A 76 -4.25 8.79 -6.39
CA ALA A 76 -4.61 7.47 -6.94
C ALA A 76 -3.40 6.81 -7.62
N GLY A 77 -3.19 5.51 -7.39
CA GLY A 77 -2.05 4.76 -7.90
C GLY A 77 -0.69 5.15 -7.31
N GLY A 78 -0.66 6.03 -6.30
CA GLY A 78 0.55 6.66 -5.79
C GLY A 78 1.22 5.95 -4.61
N TYR A 79 2.02 6.71 -3.86
CA TYR A 79 2.64 6.29 -2.61
C TYR A 79 1.77 6.61 -1.40
N ALA A 80 2.00 5.90 -0.29
CA ALA A 80 1.32 6.14 0.99
C ALA A 80 1.53 7.58 1.48
N ASN A 81 0.49 8.17 2.07
CA ASN A 81 0.59 9.46 2.75
C ASN A 81 1.19 9.31 4.16
N ALA A 82 2.51 9.18 4.27
CA ALA A 82 3.18 9.04 5.56
C ALA A 82 2.95 10.22 6.51
N ALA A 83 2.75 11.44 5.99
CA ALA A 83 2.45 12.61 6.81
C ALA A 83 1.10 12.48 7.55
N GLN A 84 0.13 11.76 6.95
CA GLN A 84 -1.14 11.44 7.61
C GLN A 84 -0.91 10.54 8.83
N GLN A 85 -0.05 9.52 8.71
CA GLN A 85 0.34 8.67 9.84
C GLN A 85 1.08 9.49 10.91
N ASP A 86 2.09 10.27 10.51
CA ASP A 86 2.91 11.07 11.43
C ASP A 86 2.04 12.01 12.28
N THR A 87 1.06 12.66 11.65
CA THR A 87 0.12 13.55 12.35
C THR A 87 -0.80 12.76 13.29
N PHE A 88 -1.34 11.64 12.84
CA PHE A 88 -2.26 10.84 13.64
C PHE A 88 -1.58 10.24 14.88
N CYS A 89 -0.35 9.76 14.72
CA CYS A 89 0.44 9.09 15.74
C CYS A 89 1.30 10.05 16.58
N GLN A 90 1.12 11.36 16.44
CA GLN A 90 1.91 12.36 17.16
C GLN A 90 1.82 12.17 18.67
N ASN A 91 2.96 12.26 19.37
CA ASN A 91 3.09 12.13 20.83
C ASN A 91 2.62 10.80 21.43
N THR A 92 2.59 9.73 20.63
CA THR A 92 2.22 8.38 21.07
C THR A 92 2.77 7.34 20.10
N THR A 93 2.47 6.06 20.31
CA THR A 93 2.79 4.99 19.36
C THR A 93 1.55 4.54 18.61
N CYS A 94 1.77 3.97 17.43
CA CYS A 94 0.73 3.39 16.61
C CYS A 94 1.12 1.97 16.22
N ARG A 95 0.12 1.10 16.13
CA ARG A 95 0.27 -0.24 15.53
C ARG A 95 -0.48 -0.31 14.23
N ILE A 96 0.10 -0.96 13.22
CA ILE A 96 -0.60 -1.30 11.98
C ILE A 96 -1.55 -2.46 12.31
N THR A 97 -2.85 -2.19 12.41
CA THR A 97 -3.87 -3.16 12.83
C THR A 97 -4.65 -3.78 11.68
N LYS A 98 -4.47 -3.27 10.47
CA LYS A 98 -4.97 -3.89 9.24
C LYS A 98 -4.09 -3.49 8.06
N VAL A 99 -3.85 -4.41 7.15
CA VAL A 99 -3.30 -4.13 5.81
C VAL A 99 -4.40 -4.44 4.81
N TYR A 100 -4.85 -3.43 4.08
CA TYR A 100 -5.98 -3.60 3.16
C TYR A 100 -5.55 -4.37 1.91
N ASP A 101 -6.44 -5.23 1.44
CA ASP A 101 -6.36 -5.79 0.10
C ASP A 101 -6.88 -4.75 -0.89
N GLN A 102 -6.03 -4.37 -1.85
CA GLN A 102 -6.34 -3.38 -2.85
C GLN A 102 -7.23 -3.92 -3.99
N THR A 103 -7.44 -5.24 -4.05
CA THR A 103 -8.38 -5.83 -5.00
C THR A 103 -9.83 -5.66 -4.54
N SER A 104 -10.79 -5.94 -5.41
CA SER A 104 -12.22 -5.95 -5.06
C SER A 104 -12.62 -7.12 -4.15
N ARG A 105 -11.69 -8.01 -3.79
CA ARG A 105 -11.96 -9.22 -2.99
C ARG A 105 -11.86 -8.98 -1.49
N HIS A 106 -11.20 -7.89 -1.08
CA HIS A 106 -11.08 -7.49 0.33
C HIS A 106 -10.55 -8.61 1.22
N ASN A 107 -9.52 -9.33 0.75
CA ASN A 107 -8.76 -10.30 1.54
C ASN A 107 -7.83 -9.60 2.56
N ASP A 108 -8.35 -8.60 3.29
CA ASP A 108 -7.60 -7.75 4.22
C ASP A 108 -6.86 -8.58 5.28
N LEU A 109 -5.62 -8.21 5.57
CA LEU A 109 -4.83 -8.86 6.61
C LEU A 109 -5.00 -8.14 7.95
N THR A 110 -5.27 -8.90 9.01
CA THR A 110 -5.30 -8.43 10.40
C THR A 110 -4.32 -9.24 11.24
N PRO A 111 -3.95 -8.79 12.46
CA PRO A 111 -3.15 -9.61 13.36
C PRO A 111 -3.70 -11.04 13.46
N GLY A 112 -2.80 -12.01 13.27
CA GLY A 112 -3.16 -13.42 13.17
C GLY A 112 -3.80 -13.97 14.45
N PRO A 113 -4.80 -14.86 14.34
CA PRO A 113 -5.36 -15.53 15.50
C PRO A 113 -4.34 -16.47 16.13
N ALA A 114 -4.56 -16.84 17.39
CA ALA A 114 -3.73 -17.84 18.06
C ALA A 114 -3.73 -19.15 17.26
N GLY A 115 -2.52 -19.64 16.96
CA GLY A 115 -2.29 -20.93 16.29
C GLY A 115 -1.78 -22.00 17.25
N THR A 116 -1.26 -23.08 16.68
CA THR A 116 -0.69 -24.23 17.42
C THR A 116 0.70 -23.98 17.98
N SER A 117 1.35 -22.86 17.67
CA SER A 117 2.69 -22.50 18.17
C SER A 117 2.75 -22.21 19.67
N GLY A 118 1.60 -21.96 20.31
CA GLY A 118 1.53 -21.63 21.74
C GLY A 118 1.91 -20.18 22.08
N MET A 119 2.19 -19.33 21.09
CA MET A 119 2.59 -17.93 21.33
C MET A 119 1.42 -16.94 21.48
N GLY A 120 0.18 -17.43 21.43
CA GLY A 120 -1.02 -16.59 21.44
C GLY A 120 -1.31 -15.96 20.07
N ALA A 121 -2.23 -14.98 20.06
CA ALA A 121 -2.53 -14.20 18.86
C ALA A 121 -1.39 -13.23 18.56
N ASP A 122 -1.15 -12.97 17.27
CA ASP A 122 -0.14 -12.00 16.87
C ASP A 122 -0.57 -10.58 17.23
N ARG A 123 0.40 -9.68 17.30
CA ARG A 123 0.17 -8.23 17.41
C ARG A 123 0.48 -7.54 16.08
N GLY A 124 -0.14 -6.38 15.86
CA GLY A 124 0.27 -5.50 14.76
C GLY A 124 1.67 -4.92 14.98
N ALA A 125 2.40 -4.72 13.89
CA ALA A 125 3.71 -4.07 13.86
C ALA A 125 3.63 -2.63 14.38
N ASP A 126 4.71 -2.15 15.01
CA ASP A 126 4.85 -0.71 15.28
C ASP A 126 4.94 0.04 13.93
N ALA A 127 4.06 1.03 13.77
CA ALA A 127 3.89 1.74 12.50
C ALA A 127 5.08 2.66 12.17
N SER A 128 5.96 2.94 13.14
CA SER A 128 7.11 3.84 12.99
C SER A 128 8.46 3.12 12.86
N GLU A 129 8.50 1.81 13.07
CA GLU A 129 9.73 1.03 13.20
C GLU A 129 10.59 1.03 11.94
N ILE A 130 9.96 1.02 10.75
CA ILE A 130 10.66 1.01 9.47
C ILE A 130 10.12 2.08 8.52
N ALA A 131 10.76 3.25 8.53
CA ALA A 131 10.60 4.27 7.50
C ALA A 131 11.58 4.03 6.35
N VAL A 132 11.10 4.10 5.12
CA VAL A 132 11.93 4.01 3.91
C VAL A 132 11.57 5.12 2.93
N THR A 133 12.44 5.35 1.96
CA THR A 133 12.15 6.22 0.81
C THR A 133 11.85 5.35 -0.41
N ALA A 134 10.65 5.47 -0.96
CA ALA A 134 10.23 4.78 -2.17
C ALA A 134 9.82 5.83 -3.22
N GLY A 135 10.49 5.82 -4.38
CA GLY A 135 10.21 6.80 -5.45
C GLY A 135 10.34 8.27 -5.03
N GLY A 136 11.20 8.57 -4.03
CA GLY A 136 11.34 9.92 -3.46
C GLY A 136 10.34 10.27 -2.36
N HIS A 137 9.41 9.38 -2.01
CA HIS A 137 8.42 9.59 -0.96
C HIS A 137 8.79 8.85 0.32
N LYS A 138 8.64 9.50 1.47
CA LYS A 138 8.68 8.83 2.78
C LYS A 138 7.47 7.90 2.90
N VAL A 139 7.70 6.65 3.23
CA VAL A 139 6.67 5.62 3.44
C VAL A 139 7.09 4.70 4.59
N TYR A 140 6.13 3.97 5.16
CA TYR A 140 6.40 3.00 6.23
C TYR A 140 6.20 1.57 5.73
N GLY A 141 7.20 0.71 5.97
CA GLY A 141 7.08 -0.73 5.76
C GLY A 141 6.47 -1.43 6.98
N ILE A 142 6.46 -2.76 6.96
CA ILE A 142 6.06 -3.58 8.11
C ILE A 142 7.30 -4.25 8.67
N TRP A 143 7.66 -3.91 9.91
CA TRP A 143 8.76 -4.58 10.62
C TRP A 143 8.23 -5.80 11.37
N ILE A 144 8.51 -6.98 10.84
CA ILE A 144 8.11 -8.26 11.47
C ILE A 144 9.16 -8.67 12.49
N SER A 145 8.73 -8.86 13.73
CA SER A 145 9.53 -9.40 14.85
C SER A 145 8.75 -10.54 15.51
N PRO A 146 9.37 -11.40 16.35
CA PRO A 146 8.65 -12.50 16.98
C PRO A 146 7.31 -12.09 17.63
N GLY A 147 6.23 -12.75 17.20
CA GLY A 147 4.84 -12.47 17.61
C GLY A 147 4.18 -11.26 16.93
N VAL A 148 4.80 -10.68 15.90
CA VAL A 148 4.16 -9.78 14.93
C VAL A 148 3.86 -10.60 13.69
N GLY A 149 2.59 -10.60 13.26
CA GLY A 149 2.13 -11.43 12.16
C GLY A 149 0.74 -11.01 11.72
N TYR A 150 0.42 -11.31 10.47
CA TYR A 150 -0.86 -10.95 9.87
C TYR A 150 -1.43 -12.13 9.09
N ARG A 151 -2.75 -12.26 9.11
CA ARG A 151 -3.46 -13.32 8.41
C ARG A 151 -4.85 -12.85 8.02
N TYR A 152 -5.26 -13.19 6.81
CA TYR A 152 -6.68 -13.23 6.48
C TYR A 152 -7.31 -14.44 7.18
N THR A 153 -8.33 -14.23 8.00
CA THR A 153 -8.99 -15.32 8.71
C THR A 153 -10.23 -15.77 7.94
N GLY A 154 -10.22 -17.00 7.44
CA GLY A 154 -11.31 -17.60 6.68
C GLY A 154 -10.83 -18.15 5.33
N VAL A 155 -11.76 -18.32 4.40
CA VAL A 155 -11.46 -18.71 3.02
C VAL A 155 -11.27 -17.44 2.19
N ALA A 156 -10.02 -17.13 1.85
CA ALA A 156 -9.71 -15.95 1.05
C ALA A 156 -10.28 -16.10 -0.37
N SER A 157 -11.11 -15.14 -0.77
CA SER A 157 -11.83 -15.22 -2.05
C SER A 157 -10.85 -15.19 -3.22
N GLY A 158 -10.95 -16.17 -4.12
CA GLY A 158 -10.13 -16.25 -5.35
C GLY A 158 -8.70 -16.76 -5.16
N VAL A 159 -8.23 -16.93 -3.92
CA VAL A 159 -6.93 -17.58 -3.66
C VAL A 159 -7.02 -19.04 -4.11
N ALA A 160 -5.94 -19.53 -4.72
CA ALA A 160 -5.87 -20.89 -5.21
C ALA A 160 -6.02 -21.91 -4.08
N VAL A 161 -6.75 -22.99 -4.35
CA VAL A 161 -6.95 -24.13 -3.45
C VAL A 161 -6.79 -25.42 -4.25
N ASP A 162 -6.65 -26.56 -3.59
CA ASP A 162 -6.71 -27.88 -4.23
C ASP A 162 -5.74 -28.06 -5.42
N GLY A 163 -4.54 -27.49 -5.31
CA GLY A 163 -3.49 -27.60 -6.34
C GLY A 163 -3.71 -26.73 -7.59
N GLN A 164 -4.65 -25.78 -7.55
CA GLN A 164 -4.78 -24.77 -8.60
C GLN A 164 -3.49 -23.92 -8.70
N PRO A 165 -3.13 -23.43 -9.90
CA PRO A 165 -1.92 -22.64 -10.09
C PRO A 165 -2.03 -21.27 -9.40
N GLU A 166 -0.95 -20.84 -8.77
CA GLU A 166 -0.81 -19.51 -8.18
C GLU A 166 0.59 -18.94 -8.38
N GLY A 167 0.70 -17.62 -8.25
CA GLY A 167 1.96 -16.90 -8.22
C GLY A 167 1.90 -15.81 -7.16
N ALA A 168 3.00 -15.62 -6.46
CA ALA A 168 3.14 -14.58 -5.44
C ALA A 168 4.48 -13.87 -5.60
N TYR A 169 4.53 -12.61 -5.17
CA TYR A 169 5.78 -11.89 -5.01
C TYR A 169 5.70 -11.04 -3.75
N MET A 170 6.84 -10.86 -3.09
CA MET A 170 7.00 -9.98 -1.94
C MET A 170 8.27 -9.15 -2.13
N VAL A 171 8.21 -7.88 -1.70
CA VAL A 171 9.41 -7.04 -1.55
C VAL A 171 9.74 -7.00 -0.06
N ALA A 172 10.84 -7.63 0.33
CA ALA A 172 11.31 -7.72 1.71
C ALA A 172 12.76 -7.25 1.84
N SER A 173 13.17 -6.91 3.07
CA SER A 173 14.57 -6.62 3.37
C SER A 173 15.39 -7.91 3.34
N GLY A 174 16.49 -7.92 2.59
CA GLY A 174 17.43 -9.05 2.58
C GLY A 174 18.34 -9.12 3.82
N THR A 175 18.27 -8.14 4.72
CA THR A 175 19.15 -8.04 5.90
C THR A 175 18.41 -8.16 7.22
N HIS A 176 17.08 -8.04 7.22
CA HIS A 176 16.25 -8.29 8.39
C HIS A 176 15.78 -9.74 8.36
N VAL A 177 16.62 -10.63 8.89
CA VAL A 177 16.44 -12.09 8.80
C VAL A 177 16.64 -12.73 10.17
N GLY A 178 16.04 -13.90 10.37
CA GLY A 178 16.18 -14.73 11.58
C GLY A 178 16.39 -16.19 11.22
N SER A 179 16.64 -17.03 12.24
CA SER A 179 16.76 -18.49 12.08
C SER A 179 15.54 -19.26 12.59
N ASP A 180 14.62 -18.57 13.24
CA ASP A 180 13.38 -19.14 13.74
C ASP A 180 12.35 -19.26 12.62
N CYS A 181 11.54 -20.32 12.69
CA CYS A 181 10.36 -20.43 11.83
C CYS A 181 9.27 -19.46 12.29
N CYS A 182 8.61 -18.71 11.39
CA CYS A 182 8.90 -18.54 9.95
C CYS A 182 8.53 -17.10 9.52
N PHE A 183 9.15 -16.61 8.44
CA PHE A 183 8.80 -15.35 7.80
C PHE A 183 8.25 -15.65 6.41
N ASP A 184 6.93 -15.85 6.35
CA ASP A 184 6.20 -16.28 5.16
C ASP A 184 5.22 -15.19 4.70
N TYR A 185 4.95 -15.19 3.39
CA TYR A 185 3.88 -14.43 2.76
C TYR A 185 3.14 -15.32 1.77
#